data_AF-A0A354GEN4-F1
#
_entry.id   AF-A0A354GEN4-F1
#
_cell.length_a   1.000
_cell.length_b   1.000
_cell.length_c   1.000
_cell.angle_alpha   90.00
_cell.angle_beta   90.00
_cell.angle_gamma   90.00
#
_symmetry.space_group_name_H-M   'P 1'
#
loop_
_entity.id
_entity.type
_entity.pdbx_description
1 polymer ?
#
loop_
_entity_poly.entity_id
_entity_poly.type
_entity_poly.pdbx_seq_one_letter_code
_entity_poly.pdbx_strand_id
1 'polypeptide(L)'
;MGFEMALEEDNKIINKLEIALQLIETDMTIFFRNLGLVNKEFKASEAIEIIKDAFYSFTDFKNQVKQEWIAWLELYLKRLKKEEISNKRKLQNMNLVNPKYVFRNYMAQLAIDSAEVGDYQLIEEFYMMLKKPYNEQPEFQKWFSKRPDWARNMVGCSMLSCSS
;
A
#
# COMPACT_ATOMS: atom_id res chain seq x y z
N MET A 1 5.98 4.21 -8.79
CA MET A 1 4.81 4.08 -9.70
C MET A 1 5.03 3.13 -10.88
N GLY A 2 6.24 2.57 -11.09
CA GLY A 2 6.47 1.63 -12.20
C GLY A 2 6.69 2.31 -13.56
N PHE A 3 7.06 3.60 -13.55
CA PHE A 3 7.58 4.31 -14.71
C PHE A 3 9.10 4.12 -14.75
N GLU A 4 9.65 3.74 -15.91
CA GLU A 4 11.10 3.57 -16.09
C GLU A 4 11.71 4.81 -16.74
N MET A 5 10.99 5.43 -17.67
CA MET A 5 11.37 6.72 -18.24
C MET A 5 10.76 7.87 -17.44
N ALA A 6 11.48 8.98 -17.30
CA ALA A 6 10.92 10.21 -16.73
C ALA A 6 10.29 11.05 -17.83
N LEU A 7 9.01 11.43 -17.67
CA LEU A 7 8.30 12.35 -18.56
C LEU A 7 7.77 13.55 -17.77
N GLU A 8 7.66 14.72 -18.40
CA GLU A 8 7.17 15.94 -17.74
C GLU A 8 5.77 15.79 -17.12
N GLU A 9 4.92 14.95 -17.73
CA GLU A 9 3.57 14.67 -17.24
C GLU A 9 3.52 13.85 -15.94
N ASP A 10 4.64 13.28 -15.49
CA ASP A 10 4.72 12.47 -14.27
C ASP A 10 4.37 13.29 -13.02
N ASN A 11 4.82 14.54 -12.95
CA ASN A 11 4.49 15.45 -11.84
C ASN A 11 2.98 15.68 -11.71
N LYS A 12 2.28 15.79 -12.84
CA LYS A 12 0.82 15.96 -12.84
C LYS A 12 0.11 14.72 -12.27
N ILE A 13 0.64 13.53 -12.54
CA ILE A 13 0.10 12.26 -12.06
C ILE A 13 0.35 12.11 -10.55
N ILE A 14 1.54 12.50 -10.08
CA ILE A 14 1.88 12.50 -8.65
C ILE A 14 0.97 13.46 -7.89
N ASN A 15 0.85 14.71 -8.34
CA ASN A 15 0.00 15.70 -7.66
C ASN A 15 -1.47 15.25 -7.62
N LYS A 16 -1.97 14.61 -8.69
CA LYS A 16 -3.33 14.08 -8.72
C LYS A 16 -3.50 12.87 -7.79
N LEU A 17 -2.47 12.04 -7.63
CA LEU A 17 -2.46 10.96 -6.64
C LEU A 17 -2.54 11.51 -5.22
N GLU A 18 -1.76 12.54 -4.90
CA GLU A 18 -1.74 13.16 -3.57
C GLU A 18 -3.12 13.71 -3.19
N ILE A 19 -3.80 14.37 -4.15
CA ILE A 19 -5.20 14.81 -3.96
C ILE A 19 -6.12 13.61 -3.67
N ALA A 20 -6.04 12.55 -4.46
CA ALA A 20 -6.90 11.37 -4.28
C ALA A 20 -6.65 10.65 -2.93
N LEU A 21 -5.39 10.59 -2.48
CA LEU A 21 -4.98 10.01 -1.21
C LEU A 21 -5.48 10.80 0.01
N GLN A 22 -5.73 12.10 -0.13
CA GLN A 22 -6.31 12.93 0.94
C GLN A 22 -7.82 12.70 1.11
N LEU A 23 -8.51 12.15 0.10
CA LEU A 23 -9.96 12.01 0.09
C LEU A 23 -10.47 10.70 0.70
N ILE A 24 -9.61 9.70 0.83
CA ILE A 24 -9.95 8.40 1.44
C ILE A 24 -8.73 7.81 2.13
N GLU A 25 -8.93 7.36 3.36
CA GLU A 25 -7.87 6.72 4.13
C GLU A 25 -7.39 5.45 3.41
N THR A 26 -6.12 5.46 3.01
CA THR A 26 -5.50 4.43 2.18
C THR A 26 -4.27 3.86 2.88
N ASP A 27 -4.17 2.54 2.95
CA ASP A 27 -2.96 1.88 3.40
C ASP A 27 -1.87 1.95 2.33
N MET A 28 -0.83 2.75 2.58
CA MET A 28 0.20 3.05 1.59
C MET A 28 1.01 1.83 1.15
N THR A 29 1.31 0.91 2.07
CA THR A 29 2.07 -0.32 1.75
C THR A 29 1.25 -1.24 0.85
N ILE A 30 0.00 -1.51 1.22
CA ILE A 30 -0.89 -2.35 0.40
C ILE A 30 -1.19 -1.68 -0.93
N PHE A 31 -1.44 -0.37 -0.94
CA PHE A 31 -1.70 0.40 -2.16
C PHE A 31 -0.55 0.28 -3.16
N PHE A 32 0.68 0.65 -2.77
CA PHE A 32 1.81 0.61 -3.70
C PHE A 32 2.23 -0.81 -4.09
N ARG A 33 2.05 -1.79 -3.20
CA ARG A 33 2.29 -3.20 -3.54
C ARG A 33 1.27 -3.69 -4.57
N ASN A 34 -0.02 -3.42 -4.37
CA ASN A 34 -1.09 -3.81 -5.29
C ASN A 34 -1.05 -3.01 -6.61
N LEU A 35 -0.61 -1.75 -6.59
CA LEU A 35 -0.44 -0.94 -7.80
C LEU A 35 0.50 -1.60 -8.83
N GLY A 36 1.45 -2.42 -8.36
CA GLY A 36 2.30 -3.24 -9.22
C GLY A 36 1.53 -4.23 -10.11
N LEU A 37 0.38 -4.72 -9.63
CA LEU A 37 -0.49 -5.69 -10.31
C LEU A 37 -1.41 -5.04 -11.36
N VAL A 38 -1.59 -3.71 -11.33
CA VAL A 38 -2.43 -3.01 -12.30
C VAL A 38 -1.85 -3.13 -13.70
N ASN A 39 -2.53 -3.77 -14.64
CA ASN A 39 -2.05 -3.91 -16.02
C ASN A 39 -2.25 -2.61 -16.80
N LYS A 40 -1.30 -2.24 -17.67
CA LYS A 40 -1.43 -1.04 -18.53
C LYS A 40 -2.64 -1.07 -19.47
N GLU A 41 -3.19 -2.25 -19.76
CA GLU A 41 -4.40 -2.41 -20.57
C GLU A 41 -5.72 -2.37 -19.80
N PHE A 42 -5.67 -2.27 -18.46
CA PHE A 42 -6.88 -2.11 -17.67
C PHE A 42 -7.58 -0.80 -17.95
N LYS A 43 -8.90 -0.80 -17.76
CA LYS A 43 -9.71 0.38 -17.52
C LYS A 43 -9.54 0.81 -16.06
N ALA A 44 -9.86 2.07 -15.77
CA ALA A 44 -9.81 2.57 -14.40
C ALA A 44 -10.66 1.73 -13.42
N SER A 45 -11.82 1.23 -13.85
CA SER A 45 -12.66 0.35 -13.03
C SER A 45 -11.97 -0.97 -12.65
N GLU A 46 -11.23 -1.59 -13.57
CA GLU A 46 -10.50 -2.83 -13.31
C GLU A 46 -9.29 -2.56 -12.40
N ALA A 47 -8.63 -1.42 -12.58
CA ALA A 47 -7.55 -1.00 -11.69
C ALA A 47 -8.03 -0.72 -10.25
N ILE A 48 -9.24 -0.16 -10.08
CA ILE A 48 -9.87 0.02 -8.76
C ILE A 48 -10.01 -1.33 -8.04
N GLU A 49 -10.47 -2.37 -8.74
CA GLU A 49 -10.63 -3.70 -8.13
C GLU A 49 -9.32 -4.29 -7.57
N ILE A 50 -8.18 -3.91 -8.15
CA ILE A 50 -6.85 -4.32 -7.68
C ILE A 50 -6.43 -3.57 -6.41
N ILE A 51 -6.73 -2.27 -6.33
CA ILE A 51 -6.27 -1.41 -5.23
C ILE A 51 -7.29 -1.27 -4.09
N LYS A 52 -8.54 -1.70 -4.28
CA LYS A 52 -9.65 -1.45 -3.33
C LYS A 52 -9.36 -1.94 -1.90
N ASP A 53 -8.60 -3.02 -1.75
CA ASP A 53 -8.28 -3.61 -0.45
C ASP A 53 -7.37 -2.70 0.39
N ALA A 54 -6.67 -1.75 -0.25
CA ALA A 54 -5.89 -0.73 0.43
C ALA A 54 -6.76 0.34 1.10
N PHE A 55 -8.00 0.54 0.65
CA PHE A 55 -8.90 1.52 1.25
C PHE A 55 -9.45 1.01 2.58
N TYR A 56 -9.38 1.81 3.64
CA TYR A 56 -9.89 1.41 4.96
C TYR A 56 -11.42 1.31 5.00
N SER A 57 -12.12 2.15 4.23
CA SER A 57 -13.58 2.19 4.14
C SER A 57 -14.03 2.31 2.69
N PHE A 58 -14.28 1.17 2.01
CA PHE A 58 -14.72 1.21 0.61
C PHE A 58 -16.14 1.76 0.46
N THR A 59 -16.94 1.79 1.53
CA THR A 59 -18.26 2.44 1.55
C THR A 59 -18.18 3.96 1.34
N ASP A 60 -17.02 4.57 1.60
CA ASP A 60 -16.76 5.98 1.36
C ASP A 60 -16.25 6.26 -0.05
N PHE A 61 -15.99 5.21 -0.85
CA PHE A 61 -15.59 5.30 -2.25
C PHE A 61 -16.79 5.67 -3.15
N LYS A 62 -17.27 6.92 -3.03
CA LYS A 62 -18.43 7.46 -3.75
C LYS A 62 -18.20 8.92 -4.14
N ASN A 63 -19.09 9.45 -4.98
CA ASN A 63 -19.11 10.87 -5.37
C ASN A 63 -17.72 11.39 -5.80
N GLN A 64 -17.24 12.47 -5.16
CA GLN A 64 -15.96 13.11 -5.44
C GLN A 64 -14.76 12.15 -5.25
N VAL A 65 -14.77 11.30 -4.22
CA VAL A 65 -13.69 10.32 -3.99
C VAL A 65 -13.53 9.43 -5.22
N LYS A 66 -14.64 8.85 -5.68
CA LYS A 66 -14.65 7.98 -6.85
C LYS A 66 -14.21 8.71 -8.12
N GLN A 67 -14.67 9.95 -8.32
CA GLN A 67 -14.30 10.76 -9.49
C GLN A 67 -12.80 11.05 -9.54
N GLU A 68 -12.22 11.45 -8.42
CA GLU A 68 -10.80 11.80 -8.31
C GLU A 68 -9.89 10.57 -8.50
N TRP A 69 -10.26 9.43 -7.92
CA TRP A 69 -9.53 8.17 -8.14
C TRP A 69 -9.61 7.65 -9.57
N ILE A 70 -10.80 7.72 -10.20
CA ILE A 70 -10.95 7.34 -11.62
C ILE A 70 -10.10 8.27 -12.49
N ALA A 71 -10.18 9.59 -12.29
CA ALA A 71 -9.41 10.56 -13.06
C ALA A 71 -7.90 10.34 -12.91
N TRP A 72 -7.42 10.05 -11.69
CA TRP A 72 -6.03 9.69 -11.47
C TRP A 72 -5.63 8.39 -12.19
N LEU A 73 -6.43 7.34 -12.06
CA LEU A 73 -6.15 6.04 -12.69
C LEU A 73 -6.12 6.12 -14.21
N GLU A 74 -7.00 6.92 -14.83
CA GLU A 74 -6.99 7.15 -16.26
C GLU A 74 -5.69 7.82 -16.72
N LEU A 75 -5.20 8.83 -15.97
CA LEU A 75 -3.91 9.47 -16.24
C LEU A 75 -2.75 8.50 -16.05
N TYR A 76 -2.76 7.74 -14.94
CA TYR A 76 -1.75 6.74 -14.63
C TYR A 76 -1.67 5.66 -15.71
N LEU A 77 -2.81 5.09 -16.13
CA LEU A 77 -2.88 4.05 -17.16
C LEU A 77 -2.45 4.60 -18.53
N LYS A 78 -2.89 5.81 -18.90
CA LYS A 78 -2.46 6.47 -20.14
C LYS A 78 -0.95 6.66 -20.16
N ARG A 79 -0.36 7.07 -19.04
CA ARG A 79 1.09 7.22 -18.89
C ARG A 79 1.80 5.88 -18.94
N LEU A 80 1.26 4.85 -18.29
CA LEU A 80 1.84 3.53 -18.23
C LEU A 80 1.87 2.84 -19.61
N LYS A 81 0.92 3.14 -20.49
CA LYS A 81 0.93 2.67 -21.89
C LYS A 81 2.11 3.18 -22.71
N LYS A 82 2.73 4.29 -22.30
CA LYS A 82 3.95 4.82 -22.94
C LYS A 82 5.22 4.07 -22.54
N GLU A 83 5.15 3.22 -21.52
CA GLU A 83 6.27 2.37 -21.12
C GLU A 83 6.39 1.16 -22.06
N GLU A 84 7.61 0.90 -22.51
CA GLU A 84 7.92 -0.24 -23.38
C GLU A 84 7.99 -1.57 -22.60
N ILE A 85 8.19 -1.50 -21.27
CA ILE A 85 8.28 -2.70 -20.45
C ILE A 85 6.96 -3.48 -20.36
N SER A 86 7.12 -4.79 -20.19
CA SER A 86 6.00 -5.70 -19.92
C SER A 86 5.44 -5.48 -18.51
N ASN A 87 4.16 -5.81 -18.32
CA ASN A 87 3.54 -5.78 -16.99
C ASN A 87 4.28 -6.66 -15.98
N LYS A 88 4.82 -7.81 -16.42
CA LYS A 88 5.63 -8.71 -15.57
C LYS A 88 6.92 -8.02 -15.09
N ARG A 89 7.65 -7.37 -16.00
CA ARG A 89 8.88 -6.64 -15.66
C ARG A 89 8.59 -5.46 -14.72
N LYS A 90 7.51 -4.72 -14.99
CA LYS A 90 7.05 -3.64 -14.13
C LYS A 90 6.73 -4.14 -12.72
N LEU A 91 5.98 -5.23 -12.59
CA LEU A 91 5.66 -5.84 -11.30
C LEU A 91 6.93 -6.23 -10.54
N GLN A 92 7.89 -6.87 -11.21
CA GLN A 92 9.19 -7.20 -10.60
C GLN A 92 9.91 -5.95 -10.08
N ASN A 93 10.03 -4.90 -10.91
CA ASN A 93 10.69 -3.65 -10.52
C ASN A 93 9.98 -2.98 -9.34
N MET A 94 8.64 -2.91 -9.36
CA MET A 94 7.87 -2.33 -8.27
C MET A 94 8.00 -3.13 -6.98
N ASN A 95 8.04 -4.46 -7.05
CA ASN A 95 8.20 -5.31 -5.86
C ASN A 95 9.58 -5.17 -5.20
N LEU A 96 10.61 -4.72 -5.93
CA LEU A 96 11.94 -4.44 -5.37
C LEU A 96 11.99 -3.16 -4.53
N VAL A 97 11.07 -2.21 -4.76
CA VAL A 97 11.07 -0.90 -4.09
C VAL A 97 9.86 -0.68 -3.19
N ASN A 98 8.77 -1.42 -3.41
CA ASN A 98 7.56 -1.39 -2.59
C ASN A 98 7.54 -2.62 -1.68
N PRO A 99 7.82 -2.47 -0.36
CA PRO A 99 7.83 -3.61 0.54
C PRO A 99 6.44 -4.25 0.62
N LYS A 100 6.42 -5.57 0.79
CA LYS A 100 5.20 -6.29 1.16
C LYS A 100 4.93 -6.18 2.66
N TYR A 101 5.97 -6.19 3.49
CA TYR A 101 5.85 -6.17 4.94
C TYR A 101 6.55 -4.96 5.54
N VAL A 102 5.88 -4.28 6.47
CA VAL A 102 6.41 -3.16 7.24
C VAL A 102 6.08 -3.38 8.70
N PHE A 103 6.97 -2.98 9.61
CA PHE A 103 6.73 -3.10 11.04
C PHE A 103 5.83 -1.96 11.51
N ARG A 104 4.55 -2.28 11.76
CA ARG A 104 3.53 -1.29 12.13
C ARG A 104 3.42 -1.19 13.66
N ASN A 105 3.03 -0.04 14.18
CA ASN A 105 2.92 0.17 15.64
C ASN A 105 2.05 -0.87 16.35
N TYR A 106 0.94 -1.29 15.73
CA TYR A 106 0.10 -2.34 16.33
C TYR A 106 0.81 -3.70 16.42
N MET A 107 1.74 -3.99 15.51
CA MET A 107 2.55 -5.21 15.56
C MET A 107 3.53 -5.14 16.73
N ALA A 108 4.13 -3.96 16.96
CA ALA A 108 4.95 -3.73 18.15
C ALA A 108 4.15 -3.95 19.43
N GLN A 109 2.90 -3.45 19.49
CA GLN A 109 2.04 -3.68 20.64
C GLN A 109 1.72 -5.16 20.86
N LEU A 110 1.33 -5.88 19.80
CA LEU A 110 1.09 -7.33 19.88
C LEU A 110 2.33 -8.09 20.39
N ALA A 111 3.52 -7.68 19.94
CA ALA A 111 4.78 -8.25 20.41
C ALA A 111 5.02 -7.98 21.91
N ILE A 112 4.74 -6.77 22.37
CA ILE A 112 4.88 -6.36 23.78
C ILE A 112 3.91 -7.17 24.66
N ASP A 113 2.63 -7.19 24.30
CA ASP A 113 1.60 -7.90 25.06
C ASP A 113 1.92 -9.40 25.21
N SER A 114 2.43 -10.00 24.13
CA SER A 114 2.89 -11.40 24.14
C SER A 114 4.11 -11.61 25.03
N ALA A 115 5.10 -10.70 24.97
CA ALA A 115 6.32 -10.80 25.75
C ALA A 115 6.06 -10.59 27.26
N GLU A 116 5.08 -9.79 27.66
CA GLU A 116 4.71 -9.57 29.07
C GLU A 116 4.24 -10.85 29.77
N VAL A 117 3.64 -11.79 29.02
CA VAL A 117 3.26 -13.12 29.53
C VAL A 117 4.34 -14.18 29.28
N GLY A 118 5.52 -13.76 28.84
CA GLY A 118 6.68 -14.63 28.60
C GLY A 118 6.70 -15.32 27.23
N ASP A 119 5.81 -14.96 26.30
CA ASP A 119 5.78 -15.50 24.94
C ASP A 119 6.48 -14.56 23.94
N TYR A 120 7.66 -14.96 23.49
CA TYR A 120 8.49 -14.18 22.55
C TYR A 120 8.32 -14.61 21.09
N GLN A 121 7.40 -15.52 20.76
CA GLN A 121 7.24 -16.07 19.40
C GLN A 121 6.93 -14.98 18.36
N LEU A 122 6.09 -13.99 18.71
CA LEU A 122 5.75 -12.90 17.80
C LEU A 122 6.97 -12.02 17.45
N ILE A 123 7.88 -11.80 18.39
CA ILE A 123 9.11 -11.03 18.14
C ILE A 123 9.98 -11.75 17.11
N GLU A 124 10.18 -13.06 17.28
CA GLU A 124 10.94 -13.88 16.34
C GLU A 124 10.24 -13.94 14.97
N GLU A 125 8.91 -14.08 14.94
CA GLU A 125 8.12 -14.07 13.71
C GLU A 125 8.31 -12.78 12.92
N PHE A 126 8.19 -11.62 13.60
CA PHE A 126 8.40 -10.31 12.98
C PHE A 126 9.84 -10.10 12.53
N TYR A 127 10.82 -10.52 13.35
CA TYR A 127 12.23 -10.45 12.99
C TYR A 127 12.50 -11.21 11.69
N MET A 128 12.03 -12.46 11.59
CA MET A 128 12.24 -13.30 10.41
C MET A 128 11.57 -12.74 9.16
N MET A 129 10.32 -12.27 9.29
CA MET A 129 9.58 -11.63 8.18
C MET A 129 10.29 -10.38 7.66
N LEU A 130 10.78 -9.52 8.56
CA LEU A 130 11.39 -8.22 8.23
C LEU A 130 12.81 -8.34 7.68
N LYS A 131 13.44 -9.51 7.70
CA LYS A 131 14.71 -9.75 6.98
C LYS A 131 14.54 -9.73 5.47
N LYS A 132 13.33 -9.99 4.95
CA LYS A 132 13.03 -10.02 3.51
C LYS A 132 11.72 -9.27 3.19
N PRO A 133 11.59 -7.98 3.57
CA PRO A 133 10.30 -7.28 3.59
C PRO A 133 9.71 -7.07 2.19
N TYR A 134 10.52 -7.16 1.15
CA TYR A 134 10.12 -7.04 -0.26
C TYR A 134 9.69 -8.35 -0.91
N ASN A 135 10.03 -9.50 -0.30
CA ASN A 135 9.77 -10.81 -0.88
C ASN A 135 8.31 -11.23 -0.65
N GLU A 136 7.82 -12.08 -1.56
CA GLU A 136 6.63 -12.90 -1.28
C GLU A 136 7.01 -13.95 -0.22
N GLN A 137 6.27 -13.98 0.89
CA GLN A 137 6.48 -14.90 2.01
C GLN A 137 5.11 -15.46 2.44
N PRO A 138 4.61 -16.53 1.78
CA PRO A 138 3.28 -17.09 2.04
C PRO A 138 2.99 -17.37 3.51
N GLU A 139 4.00 -17.79 4.28
CA GLU A 139 3.94 -18.04 5.72
C GLU A 139 3.57 -16.80 6.55
N PHE A 140 3.90 -15.59 6.07
CA PHE A 140 3.62 -14.32 6.75
C PHE A 140 2.45 -13.55 6.13
N GLN A 141 1.66 -14.17 5.24
CA GLN A 141 0.57 -13.51 4.52
C GLN A 141 -0.44 -12.81 5.45
N LYS A 142 -0.65 -13.32 6.67
CA LYS A 142 -1.51 -12.69 7.70
C LYS A 142 -1.07 -11.26 8.07
N TRP A 143 0.21 -10.94 7.92
CA TRP A 143 0.79 -9.62 8.20
C TRP A 143 0.76 -8.67 7.00
N PHE A 144 0.40 -9.14 5.81
CA PHE A 144 0.03 -8.27 4.70
C PHE A 144 -1.44 -7.87 4.83
N SER A 145 -1.75 -7.19 5.93
CA SER A 145 -3.10 -6.76 6.29
C SER A 145 -3.11 -5.29 6.69
N LYS A 146 -4.28 -4.66 6.54
CA LYS A 146 -4.53 -3.33 7.06
C LYS A 146 -4.41 -3.33 8.58
N ARG A 147 -4.17 -2.16 9.16
CA ARG A 147 -4.24 -2.00 10.61
C ARG A 147 -5.65 -2.42 11.10
N PRO A 148 -5.75 -3.26 12.15
CA PRO A 148 -7.05 -3.63 12.69
C PRO A 148 -7.72 -2.44 13.38
N ASP A 149 -9.06 -2.44 13.44
CA ASP A 149 -9.83 -1.28 13.92
C ASP A 149 -9.54 -0.95 15.40
N TRP A 150 -9.33 -1.96 16.24
CA TRP A 150 -8.95 -1.74 17.64
C TRP A 150 -7.66 -0.91 17.78
N ALA A 151 -6.71 -1.07 16.85
CA ALA A 151 -5.44 -0.35 16.87
C ALA A 151 -5.54 1.08 16.32
N ARG A 152 -6.69 1.50 15.77
CA ARG A 152 -6.90 2.90 15.35
C ARG A 152 -7.13 3.84 16.53
N ASN A 153 -7.77 3.34 17.59
CA ASN A 153 -8.17 4.17 18.74
C ASN A 153 -7.29 3.97 19.97
N MET A 154 -6.27 3.10 19.89
CA MET A 154 -5.45 2.76 21.04
C MET A 154 -4.27 3.72 21.22
N VAL A 155 -4.13 4.24 22.44
CA VAL A 155 -2.97 5.06 22.86
C VAL A 155 -1.69 4.25 22.63
N GLY A 156 -0.70 4.83 21.95
CA GLY A 156 0.55 4.15 21.54
C GLY A 156 0.54 3.61 20.10
N CYS A 157 -0.63 3.27 19.54
CA CYS A 157 -0.76 2.87 18.13
C CYS A 157 -1.14 4.05 17.21
N SER A 158 -1.88 5.03 17.72
CA SER A 158 -2.38 6.19 16.97
C SER A 158 -1.71 7.53 17.33
N MET A 159 -1.02 7.60 18.47
CA MET A 159 -0.42 8.83 19.04
C MET A 159 1.10 8.74 19.23
N LEU A 160 1.82 8.40 18.17
CA LEU A 160 3.24 8.76 18.08
C LEU A 160 3.35 9.88 17.03
N SER A 161 2.92 11.07 17.43
CA SER A 161 3.23 12.30 16.72
C SER A 161 4.75 12.48 16.74
N CYS A 162 5.34 12.75 15.58
CA CYS A 162 6.68 13.34 15.53
C CYS A 162 6.68 14.56 16.47
N SER A 163 7.43 14.48 17.58
CA SER A 163 7.91 15.68 18.25
C SER A 163 8.78 16.43 17.24
N SER A 164 8.42 17.67 16.99
CA SER A 164 9.05 18.62 16.05
C SER A 164 10.56 18.78 16.24
#